data_AF-A0A3E4QQ91-F1
#
_entry.id   AF-A0A3E4QQ91-F1
#
_cell.length_a   1.000
_cell.length_b   1.000
_cell.length_c   1.000
_cell.angle_alpha   90.00
_cell.angle_beta   90.00
_cell.angle_gamma   90.00
#
_symmetry.space_group_name_H-M   'P 1'
#
loop_
_entity.id
_entity.type
_entity.pdbx_description
1 polymer ?
#
loop_
_entity_poly.entity_id
_entity_poly.type
_entity_poly.pdbx_seq_one_letter_code
_entity_poly.pdbx_strand_id
1 'polypeptide(L)'
;MIDKSEPVYVQPCSNGFDFLESNMKCLYGEERGSFENSIKRYIDNTLRECPMRTPKRLDEIPEATHAQLFGLVEMEGHFRALAEDVLSEYKRRSENGEMDDGFCLAAAGVMGLCPGPLEREQTLFPNVANLYVSSVEEGLALDPRIDAHRNIVNNIVFIMQNYLEDGLTVNWNGRHLRSQGYARNAFRGENAYYATSRASAFRHLDPRGGGDPRLAILKSTIETVELALWMDKIEFVRDWPFGDVYHGAIAQHYGIPTNGIDFTSDIKTALFFACCKFEEGEWRPLASEDFSRRESRKWIADIGGDSRYGIIHFCPMDVAMMGMYVSDPTIRVARLNPVGYQPFMRCAKQSAYLVETGHPYDLFQDPSFGEIKFRLDEKLCQRVYREMEEGRLVYPIESFGPFEDAVETIKRCKVFSRLAFEESLRARGLEEQGDELEALLREQGISVTGATGPLDQELADEVNRDFWKAYRSSPFAEMEAKVRPMLCI
;
A
#
# COMPACT_ATOMS: atom_id res chain seq x y z
N MET A 1 -29.73 0.96 42.71
CA MET A 1 -28.30 0.97 42.33
C MET A 1 -28.26 0.64 40.86
N ILE A 2 -28.25 1.66 40.02
CA ILE A 2 -28.10 1.53 38.57
C ILE A 2 -26.66 1.92 38.32
N ASP A 3 -25.90 0.95 37.84
CA ASP A 3 -24.50 1.10 37.48
C ASP A 3 -24.38 2.19 36.42
N LYS A 4 -23.65 3.25 36.76
CA LYS A 4 -23.27 4.33 35.84
C LYS A 4 -21.91 3.93 35.26
N SER A 5 -21.89 2.90 34.42
CA SER A 5 -20.77 2.73 33.50
C SER A 5 -20.75 3.99 32.62
N GLU A 6 -19.67 4.74 32.70
CA GLU A 6 -19.45 5.90 31.83
C GLU A 6 -19.75 5.51 30.37
N PRO A 7 -20.43 6.37 29.59
CA PRO A 7 -20.58 6.12 28.17
C PRO A 7 -19.19 5.92 27.58
N VAL A 8 -18.97 4.75 26.96
CA VAL A 8 -17.83 4.54 26.08
C VAL A 8 -18.03 5.50 24.92
N TYR A 9 -17.37 6.65 24.99
CA TYR A 9 -17.21 7.51 23.84
C TYR A 9 -16.33 6.76 22.85
N VAL A 10 -16.95 6.09 21.88
CA VAL A 10 -16.25 5.70 20.66
C VAL A 10 -15.82 7.02 20.02
N GLN A 11 -14.54 7.36 20.13
CA GLN A 11 -13.99 8.39 19.26
C GLN A 11 -14.13 7.83 17.84
N PRO A 12 -14.93 8.44 16.95
CA PRO A 12 -14.99 7.98 15.57
C PRO A 12 -13.60 8.19 14.97
N CYS A 13 -12.82 7.13 14.84
CA CYS A 13 -11.52 7.21 14.21
C CYS A 13 -11.64 6.78 12.74
N SER A 14 -11.56 7.80 11.88
CA SER A 14 -10.76 7.81 10.65
C SER A 14 -11.38 7.28 9.34
N ASN A 15 -11.98 6.09 9.22
CA ASN A 15 -12.49 5.63 7.90
C ASN A 15 -13.81 4.84 7.88
N GLY A 16 -14.42 4.49 9.02
CA GLY A 16 -15.69 3.75 9.07
C GLY A 16 -15.58 2.23 9.21
N PHE A 17 -14.37 1.65 9.28
CA PHE A 17 -14.18 0.19 9.36
C PHE A 17 -14.42 -0.36 10.78
N ASP A 18 -14.22 0.47 11.80
CA ASP A 18 -14.62 0.22 13.18
C ASP A 18 -16.14 0.09 13.34
N PHE A 19 -16.90 0.95 12.64
CA PHE A 19 -18.35 0.83 12.54
C PHE A 19 -18.76 -0.45 11.80
N LEU A 20 -18.00 -0.86 10.79
CA LEU A 20 -18.25 -2.12 10.09
C LEU A 20 -18.18 -3.30 11.07
N GLU A 21 -17.11 -3.45 11.86
CA GLU A 21 -17.01 -4.58 12.82
C GLU A 21 -18.20 -4.59 13.80
N SER A 22 -18.59 -3.43 14.30
CA SER A 22 -19.72 -3.31 15.24
C SER A 22 -21.05 -3.77 14.61
N ASN A 23 -21.33 -3.37 13.36
CA ASN A 23 -22.52 -3.82 12.64
C ASN A 23 -22.45 -5.32 12.31
N MET A 24 -21.27 -5.82 11.94
CA MET A 24 -21.05 -7.24 11.65
C MET A 24 -21.25 -8.11 12.90
N LYS A 25 -20.76 -7.68 14.07
CA LYS A 25 -21.00 -8.35 15.37
C LYS A 25 -22.47 -8.30 15.76
N CYS A 26 -23.18 -7.22 15.48
CA CYS A 26 -24.61 -7.15 15.73
C CYS A 26 -25.40 -8.15 14.86
N LEU A 27 -25.02 -8.27 13.57
CA LEU A 27 -25.68 -9.15 12.62
C LEU A 27 -25.38 -10.63 12.88
N TYR A 28 -24.12 -10.97 13.17
CA TYR A 28 -23.65 -12.37 13.22
C TYR A 28 -23.12 -12.85 14.58
N GLY A 29 -23.01 -11.97 15.57
CA GLY A 29 -22.37 -12.26 16.86
C GLY A 29 -20.84 -12.21 16.80
N GLU A 30 -20.19 -12.34 17.97
CA GLU A 30 -18.74 -12.22 18.15
C GLU A 30 -17.94 -13.22 17.29
N GLU A 31 -18.41 -14.46 17.21
CA GLU A 31 -17.73 -15.55 16.49
C GLU A 31 -17.62 -15.28 14.99
N ARG A 32 -18.61 -14.60 14.41
CA ARG A 32 -18.73 -14.44 12.96
C ARG A 32 -18.56 -13.02 12.45
N GLY A 33 -18.77 -12.03 13.31
CA GLY A 33 -18.67 -10.62 12.99
C GLY A 33 -17.39 -9.94 13.47
N SER A 34 -16.55 -10.61 14.26
CA SER A 34 -15.28 -10.03 14.73
C SER A 34 -14.16 -10.15 13.70
N PHE A 35 -13.44 -9.05 13.50
CA PHE A 35 -12.24 -9.01 12.67
C PHE A 35 -11.13 -9.92 13.21
N GLU A 36 -10.98 -10.00 14.53
CA GLU A 36 -10.00 -10.88 15.17
C GLU A 36 -10.22 -12.34 14.77
N ASN A 37 -11.47 -12.82 14.88
CA ASN A 37 -11.84 -14.19 14.52
C ASN A 37 -11.75 -14.43 13.01
N SER A 38 -12.19 -13.45 12.22
CA SER A 38 -12.06 -13.48 10.76
C SER A 38 -10.61 -13.63 10.30
N ILE A 39 -9.67 -12.89 10.91
CA ILE A 39 -8.24 -12.98 10.61
C ILE A 39 -7.66 -14.31 11.10
N LYS A 40 -7.95 -14.75 12.33
CA LYS A 40 -7.49 -16.06 12.85
C LYS A 40 -7.86 -17.19 11.89
N ARG A 41 -9.11 -17.20 11.42
CA ARG A 41 -9.59 -18.15 10.43
C ARG A 41 -8.85 -18.05 9.10
N TYR A 42 -8.60 -16.84 8.59
CA TYR A 42 -7.82 -16.65 7.37
C TYR A 42 -6.40 -17.21 7.50
N ILE A 43 -5.74 -16.93 8.63
CA ILE A 43 -4.41 -17.47 8.95
C ILE A 43 -4.46 -19.00 8.99
N ASP A 44 -5.39 -19.58 9.75
CA ASP A 44 -5.54 -21.03 9.87
C ASP A 44 -5.82 -21.72 8.53
N ASN A 45 -6.73 -21.18 7.73
CA ASN A 45 -7.04 -21.71 6.40
C ASN A 45 -5.82 -21.62 5.49
N THR A 46 -5.13 -20.48 5.49
CA THR A 46 -3.98 -20.38 4.60
C THR A 46 -2.80 -21.21 5.07
N LEU A 47 -2.58 -21.39 6.37
CA LEU A 47 -1.56 -22.31 6.86
C LEU A 47 -1.89 -23.77 6.48
N ARG A 48 -3.16 -24.13 6.29
CA ARG A 48 -3.56 -25.44 5.76
C ARG A 48 -3.32 -25.56 4.25
N GLU A 49 -3.65 -24.52 3.48
CA GLU A 49 -3.56 -24.53 2.01
C GLU A 49 -2.13 -24.29 1.50
N CYS A 50 -1.38 -23.43 2.17
CA CYS A 50 0.00 -23.08 1.89
C CYS A 50 0.81 -23.09 3.20
N PRO A 51 1.29 -24.26 3.66
CA PRO A 51 1.99 -24.38 4.93
C PRO A 51 3.33 -23.63 4.98
N MET A 52 3.85 -23.18 3.83
CA MET A 52 5.14 -22.49 3.69
C MET A 52 4.93 -21.03 3.28
N ARG A 53 4.47 -20.19 4.21
CA ARG A 53 4.40 -18.71 4.05
C ARG A 53 5.70 -17.97 4.36
N THR A 54 6.71 -18.67 4.84
CA THR A 54 8.02 -18.10 5.16
C THR A 54 9.11 -18.87 4.42
N PRO A 55 9.12 -18.81 3.08
CA PRO A 55 10.07 -19.56 2.27
C PRO A 55 11.50 -19.19 2.67
N LYS A 56 12.32 -20.19 2.94
CA LYS A 56 13.75 -20.02 3.26
C LYS A 56 14.62 -20.09 2.01
N ARG A 57 14.09 -20.69 0.95
CA ARG A 57 14.80 -20.95 -0.30
C ARG A 57 13.85 -20.82 -1.48
N LEU A 58 14.41 -20.50 -2.64
CA LEU A 58 13.67 -20.29 -3.88
C LEU A 58 12.80 -21.50 -4.30
N ASP A 59 13.23 -22.73 -4.04
CA ASP A 59 12.50 -23.95 -4.39
C ASP A 59 11.20 -24.13 -3.62
N GLU A 60 11.05 -23.46 -2.47
CA GLU A 60 9.84 -23.47 -1.64
C GLU A 60 8.78 -22.49 -2.15
N ILE A 61 9.16 -21.51 -2.99
CA ILE A 61 8.22 -20.55 -3.58
C ILE A 61 7.50 -21.21 -4.77
N PRO A 62 6.16 -21.23 -4.80
CA PRO A 62 5.36 -21.76 -5.92
C PRO A 62 5.71 -21.08 -7.24
N GLU A 63 5.88 -21.88 -8.31
CA GLU A 63 6.16 -21.35 -9.66
C GLU A 63 4.86 -21.16 -10.45
N ALA A 64 4.61 -19.95 -10.92
CA ALA A 64 3.50 -19.59 -11.80
C ALA A 64 3.96 -19.57 -13.26
N THR A 65 3.12 -20.11 -14.14
CA THR A 65 3.23 -19.92 -15.59
C THR A 65 2.81 -18.51 -15.98
N HIS A 66 3.22 -18.05 -17.17
CA HIS A 66 2.78 -16.74 -17.68
C HIS A 66 1.26 -16.67 -17.83
N ALA A 67 0.61 -17.76 -18.24
CA ALA A 67 -0.84 -17.81 -18.34
C ALA A 67 -1.51 -17.60 -16.98
N GLN A 68 -0.96 -18.18 -15.91
CA GLN A 68 -1.47 -17.95 -14.55
C GLN A 68 -1.26 -16.50 -14.09
N LEU A 69 -0.12 -15.88 -14.40
CA LEU A 69 0.11 -14.45 -14.08
C LEU A 69 -0.91 -13.54 -14.76
N PHE A 70 -1.16 -13.74 -16.05
CA PHE A 70 -2.17 -12.95 -16.77
C PHE A 70 -3.61 -13.32 -16.37
N GLY A 71 -3.86 -14.56 -15.94
CA GLY A 71 -5.13 -14.92 -15.31
C GLY A 71 -5.38 -14.17 -14.00
N LEU A 72 -4.33 -13.90 -13.21
CA LEU A 72 -4.45 -13.03 -12.02
C LEU A 72 -4.76 -11.58 -12.41
N VAL A 73 -4.16 -11.06 -13.48
CA VAL A 73 -4.48 -9.74 -14.03
C VAL A 73 -5.96 -9.64 -14.44
N GLU A 74 -6.47 -10.65 -15.15
CA GLU A 74 -7.88 -10.72 -15.55
C GLU A 74 -8.82 -10.82 -14.36
N MET A 75 -8.44 -11.60 -13.34
CA MET A 75 -9.21 -11.76 -12.10
C MET A 75 -9.29 -10.45 -11.30
N GLU A 76 -8.19 -9.74 -11.13
CA GLU A 76 -8.18 -8.42 -10.47
C GLU A 76 -9.04 -7.41 -11.25
N GLY A 77 -8.97 -7.44 -12.59
CA GLY A 77 -9.84 -6.64 -13.45
C GLY A 77 -11.33 -6.97 -13.27
N HIS A 78 -11.67 -8.25 -13.13
CA HIS A 78 -13.05 -8.69 -12.88
C HIS A 78 -13.58 -8.16 -11.54
N PHE A 79 -12.79 -8.21 -10.47
CA PHE A 79 -13.24 -7.69 -9.17
C PHE A 79 -13.42 -6.16 -9.17
N ARG A 80 -12.57 -5.42 -9.89
CA ARG A 80 -12.77 -3.98 -10.07
C ARG A 80 -14.07 -3.67 -10.80
N ALA A 81 -14.36 -4.38 -11.90
CA ALA A 81 -15.63 -4.23 -12.63
C ALA A 81 -16.83 -4.56 -11.73
N LEU A 82 -16.74 -5.63 -10.93
CA LEU A 82 -17.79 -6.00 -9.97
C LEU A 82 -18.02 -4.91 -8.90
N ALA A 83 -16.96 -4.28 -8.41
CA ALA A 83 -17.05 -3.14 -7.50
C ALA A 83 -17.69 -1.91 -8.17
N GLU A 84 -17.31 -1.60 -9.40
CA GLU A 84 -17.87 -0.51 -10.20
C GLU A 84 -19.37 -0.71 -10.47
N ASP A 85 -19.80 -1.93 -10.79
CA ASP A 85 -21.21 -2.27 -11.02
C ASP A 85 -22.06 -2.02 -9.77
N VAL A 86 -21.60 -2.50 -8.60
CA VAL A 86 -22.27 -2.29 -7.31
C VAL A 86 -22.34 -0.80 -6.97
N LEU A 87 -21.24 -0.08 -7.13
CA LEU A 87 -21.16 1.35 -6.82
C LEU A 87 -22.05 2.19 -7.75
N SER A 88 -22.05 1.88 -9.04
CA SER A 88 -22.84 2.61 -10.05
C SER A 88 -24.33 2.44 -9.81
N GLU A 89 -24.79 1.21 -9.51
CA GLU A 89 -26.19 0.96 -9.21
C GLU A 89 -26.59 1.57 -7.86
N TYR A 90 -25.71 1.52 -6.85
CA TYR A 90 -25.94 2.19 -5.57
C TYR A 90 -26.17 3.69 -5.75
N LYS A 91 -25.28 4.38 -6.49
CA LYS A 91 -25.41 5.82 -6.77
C LYS A 91 -26.70 6.16 -7.51
N ARG A 92 -26.99 5.43 -8.60
CA ARG A 92 -28.21 5.60 -9.40
C ARG A 92 -29.48 5.50 -8.55
N ARG A 93 -29.57 4.46 -7.70
CA ARG A 93 -30.72 4.27 -6.81
C ARG A 93 -30.81 5.31 -5.72
N SER A 94 -29.68 5.67 -5.12
CA SER A 94 -29.63 6.71 -4.09
C SER A 94 -30.10 8.07 -4.62
N GLU A 95 -29.66 8.46 -5.82
CA GLU A 95 -30.04 9.71 -6.47
C GLU A 95 -31.53 9.75 -6.85
N ASN A 96 -32.09 8.60 -7.26
CA ASN A 96 -33.50 8.50 -7.64
C ASN A 96 -34.45 8.24 -6.45
N GLY A 97 -33.93 8.02 -5.24
CA GLY A 97 -34.74 7.59 -4.08
C GLY A 97 -35.31 6.17 -4.23
N GLU A 98 -34.63 5.30 -4.97
CA GLU A 98 -35.02 3.91 -5.29
C GLU A 98 -34.24 2.88 -4.44
N MET A 99 -33.72 3.30 -3.29
CA MET A 99 -33.05 2.40 -2.35
C MET A 99 -34.08 1.50 -1.65
N ASP A 100 -33.90 0.20 -1.75
CA ASP A 100 -34.75 -0.81 -1.13
C ASP A 100 -33.91 -1.93 -0.48
N ASP A 101 -34.51 -2.64 0.48
CA ASP A 101 -33.83 -3.70 1.25
C ASP A 101 -33.37 -4.87 0.36
N GLY A 102 -34.07 -5.13 -0.75
CA GLY A 102 -33.72 -6.20 -1.68
C GLY A 102 -32.42 -5.91 -2.42
N PHE A 103 -32.26 -4.66 -2.88
CA PHE A 103 -31.00 -4.19 -3.45
C PHE A 103 -29.86 -4.25 -2.44
N CYS A 104 -30.06 -3.72 -1.23
CA CYS A 104 -29.03 -3.75 -0.19
C CYS A 104 -28.59 -5.18 0.15
N LEU A 105 -29.53 -6.12 0.25
CA LEU A 105 -29.19 -7.53 0.48
C LEU A 105 -28.36 -8.12 -0.67
N ALA A 106 -28.76 -7.86 -1.92
CA ALA A 106 -28.04 -8.34 -3.09
C ALA A 106 -26.61 -7.75 -3.16
N ALA A 107 -26.46 -6.45 -2.90
CA ALA A 107 -25.17 -5.78 -2.84
C ALA A 107 -24.29 -6.35 -1.71
N ALA A 108 -24.85 -6.57 -0.52
CA ALA A 108 -24.13 -7.21 0.59
C ALA A 108 -23.69 -8.64 0.25
N GLY A 109 -24.50 -9.39 -0.50
CA GLY A 109 -24.15 -10.71 -1.03
C GLY A 109 -22.95 -10.68 -1.97
N VAL A 110 -22.95 -9.76 -2.94
CA VAL A 110 -21.82 -9.55 -3.87
C VAL A 110 -20.55 -9.11 -3.12
N MET A 111 -20.71 -8.26 -2.10
CA MET A 111 -19.60 -7.81 -1.26
C MET A 111 -19.05 -8.92 -0.36
N GLY A 112 -19.76 -10.03 -0.14
CA GLY A 112 -19.35 -11.11 0.78
C GLY A 112 -19.66 -10.82 2.25
N LEU A 113 -20.65 -9.97 2.50
CA LEU A 113 -21.07 -9.51 3.83
C LEU A 113 -22.39 -10.17 4.27
N CYS A 114 -23.11 -10.77 3.33
CA CYS A 114 -24.28 -11.61 3.53
C CYS A 114 -24.20 -12.85 2.62
N PRO A 115 -24.94 -13.94 2.92
CA PRO A 115 -25.15 -15.02 1.97
C PRO A 115 -25.64 -14.47 0.62
N GLY A 116 -25.10 -14.99 -0.47
CA GLY A 116 -25.35 -14.48 -1.80
C GLY A 116 -25.11 -15.53 -2.88
N PRO A 117 -25.28 -15.17 -4.16
CA PRO A 117 -25.15 -16.10 -5.28
C PRO A 117 -23.70 -16.44 -5.63
N LEU A 118 -22.73 -15.72 -5.07
CA LEU A 118 -21.31 -15.91 -5.33
C LEU A 118 -20.68 -16.79 -4.27
N GLU A 119 -19.77 -17.66 -4.70
CA GLU A 119 -18.87 -18.34 -3.77
C GLU A 119 -17.96 -17.32 -3.09
N ARG A 120 -17.51 -17.64 -1.87
CA ARG A 120 -16.70 -16.73 -1.04
C ARG A 120 -15.52 -16.13 -1.79
N GLU A 121 -14.76 -16.94 -2.53
CA GLU A 121 -13.56 -16.48 -3.24
C GLU A 121 -13.88 -15.48 -4.36
N GLN A 122 -15.14 -15.44 -4.80
CA GLN A 122 -15.65 -14.57 -5.87
C GLN A 122 -16.28 -13.27 -5.35
N THR A 123 -16.48 -13.12 -4.03
CA THR A 123 -17.02 -11.89 -3.45
C THR A 123 -15.95 -10.82 -3.26
N LEU A 124 -16.33 -9.55 -3.10
CA LEU A 124 -15.37 -8.45 -2.96
C LEU A 124 -14.57 -8.47 -1.64
N PHE A 125 -15.17 -8.92 -0.52
CA PHE A 125 -14.55 -8.91 0.82
C PHE A 125 -14.75 -10.26 1.57
N PRO A 126 -14.11 -11.35 1.13
CA PRO A 126 -14.31 -12.73 1.57
C PRO A 126 -13.94 -12.97 3.03
N ASN A 127 -13.06 -12.13 3.59
CA ASN A 127 -12.52 -12.34 4.91
C ASN A 127 -13.22 -11.50 5.97
N VAL A 128 -13.95 -10.44 5.60
CA VAL A 128 -14.61 -9.53 6.57
C VAL A 128 -15.61 -10.29 7.43
N ALA A 129 -16.49 -11.06 6.79
CA ALA A 129 -17.53 -11.84 7.45
C ALA A 129 -17.15 -13.32 7.51
N ASN A 130 -17.40 -13.97 8.65
CA ASN A 130 -17.39 -15.43 8.69
C ASN A 130 -18.76 -15.98 8.26
N LEU A 131 -18.93 -16.14 6.94
CA LEU A 131 -20.10 -16.78 6.33
C LEU A 131 -19.87 -18.26 6.03
N TYR A 132 -18.77 -18.84 6.50
CA TYR A 132 -18.54 -20.27 6.31
C TYR A 132 -19.57 -21.06 7.13
N VAL A 133 -20.22 -22.02 6.49
CA VAL A 133 -21.20 -22.89 7.13
C VAL A 133 -20.79 -24.34 6.95
N SER A 134 -20.87 -25.11 8.02
CA SER A 134 -20.55 -26.53 8.06
C SER A 134 -21.74 -27.43 7.72
N SER A 135 -22.95 -26.85 7.64
CA SER A 135 -24.18 -27.56 7.29
C SER A 135 -25.21 -26.62 6.65
N VAL A 136 -26.20 -27.22 5.96
CA VAL A 136 -27.35 -26.50 5.40
C VAL A 136 -28.17 -25.82 6.51
N GLU A 137 -28.32 -26.47 7.67
CA GLU A 137 -29.06 -25.94 8.82
C GLU A 137 -28.40 -24.67 9.37
N GLU A 138 -27.07 -24.65 9.46
CA GLU A 138 -26.31 -23.47 9.87
C GLU A 138 -26.45 -22.31 8.88
N GLY A 139 -26.50 -22.61 7.57
CA GLY A 139 -26.81 -21.62 6.54
C GLY A 139 -28.22 -21.04 6.67
N LEU A 140 -29.22 -21.91 6.80
CA LEU A 140 -30.63 -21.51 6.97
C LEU A 140 -30.88 -20.71 8.27
N ALA A 141 -30.01 -20.85 9.27
CA ALA A 141 -30.09 -20.09 10.51
C ALA A 141 -29.63 -18.62 10.39
N LEU A 142 -28.91 -18.27 9.32
CA LEU A 142 -28.47 -16.90 9.06
C LEU A 142 -29.62 -16.02 8.54
N ASP A 143 -30.47 -16.57 7.67
CA ASP A 143 -31.52 -15.81 6.97
C ASP A 143 -32.50 -15.11 7.94
N PRO A 144 -33.07 -15.76 8.98
CA PRO A 144 -33.98 -15.10 9.91
C PRO A 144 -33.34 -13.94 10.67
N ARG A 145 -32.03 -14.00 10.95
CA ARG A 145 -31.31 -12.91 11.62
C ARG A 145 -31.12 -11.73 10.68
N ILE A 146 -30.73 -11.99 9.44
CA ILE A 146 -30.56 -10.96 8.40
C ILE A 146 -31.89 -10.27 8.11
N ASP A 147 -32.97 -11.05 8.00
CA ASP A 147 -34.33 -10.56 7.79
C ASP A 147 -34.82 -9.70 8.95
N ALA A 148 -34.48 -10.07 10.19
CA ALA A 148 -34.83 -9.29 11.38
C ALA A 148 -34.03 -7.97 11.51
N HIS A 149 -32.89 -7.84 10.83
CA HIS A 149 -31.96 -6.70 10.97
C HIS A 149 -31.61 -6.05 9.62
N ARG A 150 -32.60 -5.91 8.71
CA ARG A 150 -32.41 -5.27 7.40
C ARG A 150 -31.78 -3.89 7.47
N ASN A 151 -32.12 -3.09 8.49
CA ASN A 151 -31.53 -1.78 8.73
C ASN A 151 -30.01 -1.85 8.95
N ILE A 152 -29.50 -2.91 9.58
CA ILE A 152 -28.07 -3.13 9.80
C ILE A 152 -27.38 -3.48 8.47
N VAL A 153 -28.01 -4.31 7.64
CA VAL A 153 -27.52 -4.62 6.29
C VAL A 153 -27.42 -3.35 5.45
N ASN A 154 -28.44 -2.49 5.49
CA ASN A 154 -28.44 -1.21 4.78
C ASN A 154 -27.28 -0.31 5.24
N ASN A 155 -27.03 -0.24 6.55
CA ASN A 155 -25.89 0.50 7.11
C ASN A 155 -24.54 -0.07 6.65
N ILE A 156 -24.39 -1.40 6.64
CA ILE A 156 -23.17 -2.07 6.17
C ILE A 156 -22.92 -1.72 4.70
N VAL A 157 -23.94 -1.79 3.83
CA VAL A 157 -23.80 -1.44 2.41
C VAL A 157 -23.45 0.04 2.24
N PHE A 158 -24.10 0.94 2.98
CA PHE A 158 -23.79 2.37 2.99
C PHE A 158 -22.33 2.66 3.38
N ILE A 159 -21.80 1.93 4.38
CA ILE A 159 -20.40 2.04 4.79
C ILE A 159 -19.49 1.49 3.69
N MET A 160 -19.81 0.31 3.16
CA MET A 160 -18.91 -0.45 2.28
C MET A 160 -18.83 0.09 0.86
N GLN A 161 -19.88 0.72 0.34
CA GLN A 161 -19.81 1.37 -0.99
C GLN A 161 -18.73 2.48 -1.03
N ASN A 162 -18.46 3.17 0.08
CA ASN A 162 -17.39 4.17 0.14
C ASN A 162 -15.98 3.54 0.01
N TYR A 163 -15.82 2.24 0.34
CA TYR A 163 -14.55 1.53 0.12
C TYR A 163 -14.42 1.05 -1.33
N LEU A 164 -15.49 1.10 -2.11
CA LEU A 164 -15.45 0.84 -3.54
C LEU A 164 -15.08 2.09 -4.33
N GLU A 165 -15.43 3.26 -3.80
CA GLU A 165 -15.29 4.53 -4.49
C GLU A 165 -13.85 5.07 -4.47
N ASP A 166 -13.35 5.39 -5.67
CA ASP A 166 -12.12 6.15 -5.85
C ASP A 166 -12.35 7.64 -5.61
N GLY A 167 -11.33 8.32 -5.09
CA GLY A 167 -11.31 9.77 -5.02
C GLY A 167 -12.04 10.38 -3.81
N LEU A 168 -12.43 9.58 -2.82
CA LEU A 168 -12.92 10.10 -1.54
C LEU A 168 -11.77 10.53 -0.63
N THR A 169 -11.88 11.70 -0.01
CA THR A 169 -11.00 12.08 1.10
C THR A 169 -11.41 11.29 2.35
N VAL A 170 -10.48 10.47 2.84
CA VAL A 170 -10.61 9.63 4.04
C VAL A 170 -9.56 10.03 5.07
N ASN A 171 -9.83 9.80 6.35
CA ASN A 171 -8.80 9.90 7.38
C ASN A 171 -8.20 8.50 7.58
N TRP A 172 -6.88 8.40 7.58
CA TRP A 172 -6.15 7.16 7.79
C TRP A 172 -5.09 7.41 8.85
N ASN A 173 -5.27 6.84 10.04
CA ASN A 173 -4.35 7.00 11.18
C ASN A 173 -4.03 8.47 11.49
N GLY A 174 -5.05 9.34 11.47
CA GLY A 174 -4.90 10.76 11.78
C GLY A 174 -4.50 11.63 10.59
N ARG A 175 -4.28 11.04 9.42
CA ARG A 175 -3.90 11.75 8.19
C ARG A 175 -5.03 11.74 7.17
N HIS A 176 -5.40 12.89 6.63
CA HIS A 176 -6.34 12.99 5.52
C HIS A 176 -5.66 12.62 4.19
N LEU A 177 -6.29 11.77 3.38
CA LEU A 177 -5.80 11.43 2.04
C LEU A 177 -6.96 11.10 1.11
N ARG A 178 -6.77 11.34 -0.18
CA ARG A 178 -7.69 10.88 -1.22
C ARG A 178 -7.41 9.41 -1.54
N SER A 179 -8.45 8.60 -1.35
CA SER A 179 -8.46 7.15 -1.61
C SER A 179 -8.27 6.80 -3.08
N GLN A 180 -7.93 5.54 -3.36
CA GLN A 180 -7.61 5.00 -4.69
C GLN A 180 -8.58 3.87 -5.10
N GLY A 181 -9.79 3.87 -4.54
CA GLY A 181 -10.86 2.92 -4.86
C GLY A 181 -10.66 1.51 -4.31
N TYR A 182 -11.48 0.58 -4.81
CA TYR A 182 -11.44 -0.83 -4.42
C TYR A 182 -10.14 -1.52 -4.84
N ALA A 183 -9.59 -2.32 -3.93
CA ALA A 183 -8.48 -3.22 -4.18
C ALA A 183 -8.76 -4.57 -3.53
N ARG A 184 -8.61 -5.65 -4.30
CA ARG A 184 -8.73 -7.02 -3.79
C ARG A 184 -7.48 -7.44 -3.04
N ASN A 185 -6.32 -7.24 -3.67
CA ASN A 185 -5.02 -7.60 -3.15
C ASN A 185 -4.06 -6.41 -3.28
N ALA A 186 -3.04 -6.38 -2.42
CA ALA A 186 -1.84 -5.61 -2.63
C ALA A 186 -0.74 -6.50 -3.19
N PHE A 187 0.09 -5.97 -4.06
CA PHE A 187 1.13 -6.67 -4.78
C PHE A 187 2.45 -5.91 -4.72
N ARG A 188 3.56 -6.65 -4.78
CA ARG A 188 4.90 -6.11 -4.98
C ARG A 188 5.66 -7.01 -5.94
N GLY A 189 6.25 -6.42 -6.96
CA GLY A 189 7.11 -7.14 -7.90
C GLY A 189 8.59 -6.93 -7.64
N GLU A 190 9.35 -8.02 -7.71
CA GLU A 190 10.81 -8.00 -7.67
C GLU A 190 11.36 -8.68 -8.92
N ASN A 191 12.31 -8.03 -9.59
CA ASN A 191 12.84 -8.49 -10.87
C ASN A 191 13.93 -9.57 -10.77
N ALA A 192 14.08 -10.14 -9.58
CA ALA A 192 14.94 -11.27 -9.26
C ALA A 192 14.45 -11.90 -7.95
N TYR A 193 14.89 -13.11 -7.65
CA TYR A 193 14.91 -13.58 -6.27
C TYR A 193 16.15 -13.02 -5.56
N TYR A 194 15.97 -12.20 -4.53
CA TYR A 194 17.06 -11.53 -3.81
C TYR A 194 17.53 -12.25 -2.54
N ALA A 195 16.96 -13.42 -2.22
CA ALA A 195 17.13 -14.15 -0.95
C ALA A 195 16.64 -13.43 0.32
N THR A 196 16.70 -12.10 0.35
CA THR A 196 16.06 -11.24 1.36
C THR A 196 15.36 -10.09 0.67
N SER A 197 14.22 -9.64 1.19
CA SER A 197 13.52 -8.45 0.69
C SER A 197 13.33 -7.45 1.83
N ARG A 198 14.09 -6.35 1.77
CA ARG A 198 14.18 -5.33 2.82
C ARG A 198 13.87 -3.94 2.26
N ALA A 199 13.43 -3.04 3.14
CA ALA A 199 13.31 -1.62 2.80
C ALA A 199 14.66 -1.05 2.35
N SER A 200 14.60 -0.08 1.42
CA SER A 200 15.76 0.47 0.72
C SER A 200 16.83 1.06 1.65
N ALA A 201 16.41 1.66 2.78
CA ALA A 201 17.33 2.16 3.80
C ALA A 201 18.20 1.08 4.45
N PHE A 202 17.81 -0.20 4.42
CA PHE A 202 18.51 -1.28 5.11
C PHE A 202 19.22 -2.27 4.19
N ARG A 203 19.07 -2.14 2.85
CA ARG A 203 19.62 -3.12 1.88
C ARG A 203 21.15 -3.17 1.84
N HIS A 204 21.82 -2.12 2.29
CA HIS A 204 23.28 -2.04 2.31
C HIS A 204 23.91 -2.60 3.59
N LEU A 205 23.11 -2.87 4.63
CA LEU A 205 23.59 -3.44 5.88
C LEU A 205 23.95 -4.91 5.69
N ASP A 206 25.09 -5.35 6.22
CA ASP A 206 25.50 -6.75 6.12
C ASP A 206 24.48 -7.60 6.91
N PRO A 207 23.81 -8.57 6.27
CA PRO A 207 22.91 -9.51 6.95
C PRO A 207 23.53 -10.23 8.16
N ARG A 208 24.87 -10.30 8.26
CA ARG A 208 25.63 -10.95 9.32
C ARG A 208 26.07 -10.00 10.45
N GLY A 209 25.61 -8.74 10.44
CA GLY A 209 25.81 -7.80 11.56
C GLY A 209 26.85 -6.70 11.32
N GLY A 210 26.94 -6.18 10.09
CA GLY A 210 27.81 -5.05 9.74
C GLY A 210 27.00 -3.80 9.38
N GLY A 211 27.47 -2.64 9.82
CA GLY A 211 26.78 -1.34 9.69
C GLY A 211 25.83 -1.05 10.85
N ASP A 212 25.61 0.23 11.15
CA ASP A 212 24.70 0.66 12.21
C ASP A 212 23.31 0.96 11.63
N PRO A 213 22.27 0.17 11.93
CA PRO A 213 20.92 0.42 11.42
C PRO A 213 20.33 1.75 11.91
N ARG A 214 20.74 2.26 13.08
CA ARG A 214 20.36 3.59 13.59
C ARG A 214 20.89 4.68 12.67
N LEU A 215 22.15 4.54 12.26
CA LEU A 215 22.80 5.48 11.36
C LEU A 215 22.20 5.43 9.95
N ALA A 216 21.91 4.22 9.45
CA ALA A 216 21.26 4.01 8.16
C ALA A 216 19.87 4.66 8.11
N ILE A 217 19.03 4.44 9.13
CA ILE A 217 17.70 5.04 9.17
C ILE A 217 17.75 6.55 9.44
N LEU A 218 18.69 7.01 10.26
CA LEU A 218 18.89 8.43 10.51
C LEU A 218 19.25 9.16 9.22
N LYS A 219 20.25 8.67 8.47
CA LYS A 219 20.65 9.25 7.17
C LYS A 219 19.46 9.34 6.22
N SER A 220 18.72 8.24 6.06
CA SER A 220 17.52 8.18 5.23
C SER A 220 16.45 9.20 5.65
N THR A 221 16.28 9.38 6.97
CA THR A 221 15.33 10.36 7.53
C THR A 221 15.80 11.78 7.27
N ILE A 222 17.10 12.09 7.41
CA ILE A 222 17.66 13.41 7.08
C ILE A 222 17.41 13.76 5.61
N GLU A 223 17.67 12.83 4.69
CA GLU A 223 17.43 13.04 3.25
C GLU A 223 15.94 13.32 2.96
N THR A 224 15.05 12.60 3.64
CA THR A 224 13.60 12.79 3.51
C THR A 224 13.13 14.12 4.11
N VAL A 225 13.65 14.51 5.27
CA VAL A 225 13.30 15.78 5.94
C VAL A 225 13.85 16.97 5.15
N GLU A 226 15.05 16.87 4.59
CA GLU A 226 15.58 17.91 3.67
C GLU A 226 14.69 18.12 2.47
N LEU A 227 14.25 17.02 1.83
CA LEU A 227 13.31 17.10 0.73
C LEU A 227 12.01 17.76 1.20
N ALA A 228 11.49 17.37 2.37
CA ALA A 228 10.25 17.92 2.92
C ALA A 228 10.34 19.43 3.18
N LEU A 229 11.40 19.89 3.86
CA LEU A 229 11.64 21.31 4.14
C LEU A 229 11.75 22.15 2.85
N TRP A 230 12.28 21.58 1.78
CA TRP A 230 12.31 22.25 0.48
C TRP A 230 10.94 22.17 -0.24
N MET A 231 10.27 21.03 -0.21
CA MET A 231 8.95 20.83 -0.80
C MET A 231 7.90 21.79 -0.21
N ASP A 232 7.98 22.11 1.07
CA ASP A 232 7.07 23.06 1.72
C ASP A 232 7.23 24.50 1.21
N LYS A 233 8.28 24.80 0.43
CA LYS A 233 8.44 26.06 -0.31
C LYS A 233 7.65 26.09 -1.62
N ILE A 234 7.21 24.93 -2.11
CA ILE A 234 6.45 24.77 -3.35
C ILE A 234 4.98 25.05 -3.07
N GLU A 235 4.38 26.01 -3.79
CA GLU A 235 3.00 26.46 -3.61
C GLU A 235 2.02 25.31 -3.80
N PHE A 236 2.18 24.55 -4.87
CA PHE A 236 1.30 23.41 -5.15
C PHE A 236 1.31 22.34 -4.05
N VAL A 237 2.44 22.13 -3.39
CA VAL A 237 2.56 21.16 -2.29
C VAL A 237 1.83 21.68 -1.06
N ARG A 238 1.98 22.97 -0.71
CA ARG A 238 1.27 23.58 0.42
C ARG A 238 -0.24 23.62 0.21
N ASP A 239 -0.68 23.87 -1.01
CA ASP A 239 -2.08 24.03 -1.38
C ASP A 239 -2.69 22.72 -1.91
N TRP A 240 -2.08 21.57 -1.58
CA TRP A 240 -2.50 20.27 -2.07
C TRP A 240 -3.96 19.97 -1.69
N PRO A 241 -4.88 19.82 -2.66
CA PRO A 241 -6.32 19.79 -2.37
C PRO A 241 -6.84 18.42 -1.93
N PHE A 242 -6.00 17.39 -1.94
CA PHE A 242 -6.42 15.99 -1.78
C PHE A 242 -5.99 15.37 -0.44
N GLY A 243 -5.71 16.20 0.57
CA GLY A 243 -5.40 15.78 1.94
C GLY A 243 -4.04 16.26 2.42
N ASP A 244 -3.48 15.58 3.40
CA ASP A 244 -2.14 15.83 3.91
C ASP A 244 -1.09 15.28 2.96
N VAL A 245 0.04 15.99 2.86
CA VAL A 245 1.19 15.57 2.07
C VAL A 245 2.01 14.55 2.88
N TYR A 246 2.24 13.37 2.30
CA TYR A 246 3.09 12.34 2.89
C TYR A 246 4.48 12.37 2.27
N HIS A 247 5.32 13.30 2.73
CA HIS A 247 6.66 13.52 2.16
C HIS A 247 7.51 12.25 2.13
N GLY A 248 7.38 11.36 3.13
CA GLY A 248 8.10 10.08 3.17
C GLY A 248 7.76 9.15 2.00
N ALA A 249 6.48 9.05 1.63
CA ALA A 249 6.08 8.24 0.47
C ALA A 249 6.54 8.87 -0.85
N ILE A 250 6.48 10.20 -0.96
CA ILE A 250 6.98 10.92 -2.13
C ILE A 250 8.49 10.71 -2.27
N ALA A 251 9.26 10.95 -1.20
CA ALA A 251 10.69 10.72 -1.16
C ALA A 251 11.06 9.29 -1.64
N GLN A 252 10.36 8.28 -1.11
CA GLN A 252 10.56 6.89 -1.50
C GLN A 252 10.26 6.64 -2.97
N HIS A 253 9.10 7.09 -3.45
CA HIS A 253 8.70 6.87 -4.84
C HIS A 253 9.71 7.51 -5.79
N TYR A 254 10.28 8.66 -5.47
CA TYR A 254 11.30 9.32 -6.30
C TYR A 254 12.74 8.84 -6.03
N GLY A 255 12.94 7.83 -5.17
CA GLY A 255 14.20 7.11 -5.05
C GLY A 255 15.12 7.56 -3.92
N ILE A 256 14.62 8.33 -2.95
CA ILE A 256 15.28 8.48 -1.65
C ILE A 256 15.09 7.17 -0.87
N PRO A 257 16.15 6.55 -0.34
CA PRO A 257 16.00 5.37 0.49
C PRO A 257 15.18 5.67 1.75
N THR A 258 14.23 4.80 2.10
CA THR A 258 13.37 4.90 3.30
C THR A 258 13.25 3.54 3.99
N ASN A 259 12.62 3.51 5.16
CA ASN A 259 12.22 2.26 5.82
C ASN A 259 10.91 1.66 5.30
N GLY A 260 10.36 2.21 4.22
CA GLY A 260 9.18 1.70 3.58
C GLY A 260 9.47 0.58 2.57
N ILE A 261 8.49 -0.30 2.40
CA ILE A 261 8.41 -1.26 1.29
C ILE A 261 7.16 -0.92 0.48
N ASP A 262 7.34 -0.60 -0.79
CA ASP A 262 6.25 -0.25 -1.70
C ASP A 262 5.45 -1.48 -2.14
N PHE A 263 4.14 -1.31 -2.11
CA PHE A 263 3.13 -2.19 -2.67
C PHE A 263 2.20 -1.38 -3.59
N THR A 264 1.49 -2.08 -4.46
CA THR A 264 0.49 -1.54 -5.38
C THR A 264 -0.77 -2.39 -5.33
N SER A 265 -1.96 -1.80 -5.46
CA SER A 265 -3.18 -2.59 -5.70
C SER A 265 -3.35 -3.05 -7.14
N ASP A 266 -2.39 -2.75 -8.02
CA ASP A 266 -2.40 -3.16 -9.42
C ASP A 266 -1.30 -4.19 -9.74
N ILE A 267 -1.73 -5.43 -9.99
CA ILE A 267 -0.81 -6.51 -10.36
C ILE A 267 -0.03 -6.22 -11.65
N LYS A 268 -0.57 -5.43 -12.61
CA LYS A 268 0.22 -5.04 -13.80
C LYS A 268 1.39 -4.15 -13.43
N THR A 269 1.18 -3.20 -12.53
CA THR A 269 2.26 -2.38 -11.94
C THR A 269 3.29 -3.24 -11.21
N ALA A 270 2.87 -4.25 -10.43
CA ALA A 270 3.82 -5.18 -9.82
C ALA A 270 4.61 -6.00 -10.86
N LEU A 271 3.95 -6.55 -11.88
CA LEU A 271 4.60 -7.28 -12.97
C LEU A 271 5.60 -6.38 -13.72
N PHE A 272 5.29 -5.09 -13.91
CA PHE A 272 6.19 -4.13 -14.51
C PHE A 272 7.50 -4.03 -13.74
N PHE A 273 7.44 -3.83 -12.42
CA PHE A 273 8.63 -3.79 -11.58
C PHE A 273 9.38 -5.13 -11.52
N ALA A 274 8.70 -6.25 -11.74
CA ALA A 274 9.33 -7.58 -11.82
C ALA A 274 9.93 -7.89 -13.21
N CYS A 275 9.50 -7.20 -14.27
CA CYS A 275 9.91 -7.47 -15.65
C CYS A 275 10.80 -6.39 -16.27
N CYS A 276 10.96 -5.25 -15.59
CA CYS A 276 11.70 -4.10 -16.10
C CYS A 276 12.82 -3.69 -15.14
N LYS A 277 13.74 -2.89 -15.66
CA LYS A 277 14.78 -2.18 -14.91
C LYS A 277 14.77 -0.71 -15.30
N PHE A 278 15.17 0.13 -14.35
CA PHE A 278 15.38 1.55 -14.61
C PHE A 278 16.87 1.78 -14.78
N GLU A 279 17.28 2.26 -15.94
CA GLU A 279 18.68 2.44 -16.33
C GLU A 279 18.80 3.69 -17.20
N GLU A 280 19.81 4.52 -16.96
CA GLU A 280 20.04 5.77 -17.71
C GLU A 280 18.85 6.75 -17.73
N GLY A 281 18.02 6.75 -16.68
CA GLY A 281 16.85 7.63 -16.58
C GLY A 281 15.60 7.11 -17.30
N GLU A 282 15.65 5.90 -17.85
CA GLU A 282 14.53 5.32 -18.60
C GLU A 282 14.20 3.89 -18.12
N TRP A 283 12.94 3.52 -18.28
CA TRP A 283 12.51 2.14 -18.10
C TRP A 283 12.87 1.31 -19.33
N ARG A 284 13.44 0.13 -19.09
CA ARG A 284 13.72 -0.87 -20.12
C ARG A 284 13.23 -2.24 -19.65
N PRO A 285 12.69 -3.08 -20.55
CA PRO A 285 12.41 -4.47 -20.21
C PRO A 285 13.72 -5.19 -19.90
N LEU A 286 13.68 -6.19 -19.02
CA LEU A 286 14.83 -7.06 -18.83
C LEU A 286 15.16 -7.81 -20.13
N ALA A 287 16.45 -7.93 -20.43
CA ALA A 287 16.98 -8.67 -21.56
C ALA A 287 17.59 -10.01 -21.12
N SER A 288 17.87 -10.92 -22.05
CA SER A 288 18.42 -12.25 -21.75
C SER A 288 19.71 -12.19 -20.90
N GLU A 289 20.54 -11.15 -21.06
CA GLU A 289 21.74 -10.96 -20.25
C GLU A 289 21.41 -10.78 -18.77
N ASP A 290 20.25 -10.21 -18.44
CA ASP A 290 19.81 -9.95 -17.07
C ASP A 290 19.33 -11.22 -16.34
N PHE A 291 18.89 -12.27 -17.05
CA PHE A 291 18.24 -13.43 -16.42
C PHE A 291 18.52 -14.81 -17.04
N SER A 292 19.35 -14.93 -18.08
CA SER A 292 19.63 -16.23 -18.74
C SER A 292 20.32 -17.24 -17.82
N ARG A 293 21.06 -16.77 -16.81
CA ARG A 293 21.74 -17.60 -15.81
C ARG A 293 21.41 -17.13 -14.40
N ARG A 294 21.63 -18.00 -13.41
CA ARG A 294 21.42 -17.66 -12.00
C ARG A 294 22.25 -16.42 -11.62
N GLU A 295 23.46 -16.35 -12.14
CA GLU A 295 24.49 -15.37 -11.90
C GLU A 295 24.55 -14.23 -12.93
N SER A 296 23.55 -14.12 -13.81
CA SER A 296 23.45 -13.03 -14.82
C SER A 296 23.69 -11.66 -14.21
N ARG A 297 23.13 -11.39 -13.02
CA ARG A 297 23.45 -10.21 -12.20
C ARG A 297 24.27 -10.66 -10.99
N LYS A 298 25.60 -10.51 -11.07
CA LYS A 298 26.56 -11.01 -10.07
C LYS A 298 26.21 -10.62 -8.63
N TRP A 299 25.85 -9.37 -8.40
CA TRP A 299 25.52 -8.87 -7.06
C TRP A 299 24.30 -9.57 -6.44
N ILE A 300 23.38 -10.08 -7.25
CA ILE A 300 22.23 -10.89 -6.81
C ILE A 300 22.70 -12.27 -6.37
N ALA A 301 23.57 -12.91 -7.16
CA ALA A 301 24.13 -14.21 -6.80
C ALA A 301 24.98 -14.15 -5.53
N ASP A 302 25.72 -13.05 -5.33
CA ASP A 302 26.59 -12.85 -4.16
C ASP A 302 25.80 -12.77 -2.84
N ILE A 303 24.53 -12.36 -2.87
CA ILE A 303 23.63 -12.37 -1.72
C ILE A 303 22.76 -13.64 -1.64
N GLY A 304 23.07 -14.67 -2.45
CA GLY A 304 22.36 -15.95 -2.47
C GLY A 304 21.14 -16.01 -3.39
N GLY A 305 20.87 -14.94 -4.14
CA GLY A 305 19.72 -14.82 -5.03
C GLY A 305 19.81 -15.63 -6.33
N ASP A 306 18.82 -15.40 -7.21
CA ASP A 306 18.70 -16.01 -8.52
C ASP A 306 18.10 -15.03 -9.54
N SER A 307 18.89 -14.66 -10.55
CA SER A 307 18.47 -13.71 -11.58
C SER A 307 17.45 -14.26 -12.58
N ARG A 308 17.18 -15.58 -12.60
CA ARG A 308 16.31 -16.21 -13.61
C ARG A 308 14.81 -16.05 -13.33
N TYR A 309 14.46 -15.53 -12.16
CA TYR A 309 13.10 -15.56 -11.63
C TYR A 309 12.65 -14.17 -11.19
N GLY A 310 11.45 -13.76 -11.59
CA GLY A 310 10.74 -12.66 -10.95
C GLY A 310 9.92 -13.19 -9.77
N ILE A 311 9.69 -12.34 -8.77
CA ILE A 311 8.88 -12.65 -7.58
C ILE A 311 7.71 -11.67 -7.53
N ILE A 312 6.51 -12.16 -7.24
CA ILE A 312 5.37 -11.33 -6.81
C ILE A 312 5.05 -11.70 -5.37
N HIS A 313 5.15 -10.72 -4.47
CA HIS A 313 4.57 -10.80 -3.13
C HIS A 313 3.15 -10.25 -3.18
N PHE A 314 2.24 -10.83 -2.41
CA PHE A 314 0.87 -10.33 -2.33
C PHE A 314 0.22 -10.60 -0.97
N CYS A 315 -0.78 -9.79 -0.63
CA CYS A 315 -1.67 -10.08 0.49
C CYS A 315 -3.09 -9.53 0.23
N PRO A 316 -4.13 -10.16 0.80
CA PRO A 316 -5.50 -9.66 0.70
C PRO A 316 -5.67 -8.33 1.43
N MET A 317 -6.28 -7.38 0.75
CA MET A 317 -6.49 -6.03 1.30
C MET A 317 -7.45 -6.03 2.48
N ASP A 318 -8.51 -6.83 2.44
CA ASP A 318 -9.48 -6.90 3.54
C ASP A 318 -8.85 -7.39 4.86
N VAL A 319 -7.95 -8.39 4.79
CA VAL A 319 -7.17 -8.86 5.95
C VAL A 319 -6.23 -7.78 6.47
N ALA A 320 -5.48 -7.11 5.58
CA ALA A 320 -4.56 -6.04 5.98
C ALA A 320 -5.29 -4.86 6.64
N MET A 321 -6.47 -4.51 6.10
CA MET A 321 -7.33 -3.45 6.63
C MET A 321 -7.91 -3.82 7.99
N MET A 322 -8.47 -5.03 8.15
CA MET A 322 -8.94 -5.53 9.45
C MET A 322 -7.81 -5.54 10.49
N GLY A 323 -6.59 -5.89 10.09
CA GLY A 323 -5.41 -5.93 10.94
C GLY A 323 -5.02 -4.60 11.61
N MET A 324 -5.53 -3.47 11.12
CA MET A 324 -5.34 -2.16 11.75
C MET A 324 -6.16 -1.99 13.03
N TYR A 325 -7.29 -2.69 13.13
CA TYR A 325 -8.27 -2.53 14.21
C TYR A 325 -8.17 -3.62 15.27
N VAL A 326 -7.36 -4.64 15.00
CA VAL A 326 -7.13 -5.73 15.94
C VAL A 326 -6.06 -5.34 16.95
N SER A 327 -6.40 -5.47 18.23
CA SER A 327 -5.52 -5.15 19.36
C SER A 327 -4.75 -6.36 19.89
N ASP A 328 -5.11 -7.60 19.49
CA ASP A 328 -4.42 -8.82 19.89
C ASP A 328 -2.97 -8.82 19.34
N PRO A 329 -1.94 -8.71 20.20
CA PRO A 329 -0.54 -8.64 19.76
C PRO A 329 -0.01 -9.97 19.20
N THR A 330 -0.77 -11.07 19.35
CA THR A 330 -0.41 -12.38 18.78
C THR A 330 -0.79 -12.50 17.30
N ILE A 331 -1.72 -11.67 16.82
CA ILE A 331 -2.13 -11.63 15.43
C ILE A 331 -1.20 -10.71 14.66
N ARG A 332 -0.40 -11.31 13.78
CA ARG A 332 0.55 -10.60 12.93
C ARG A 332 0.07 -10.69 11.49
N VAL A 333 -0.50 -9.58 11.02
CA VAL A 333 -0.86 -9.37 9.62
C VAL A 333 -0.24 -8.08 9.10
N ALA A 334 -0.14 -7.99 7.77
CA ALA A 334 0.50 -6.88 7.08
C ALA A 334 -0.22 -5.58 7.43
N ARG A 335 0.56 -4.58 7.82
CA ARG A 335 0.04 -3.23 8.03
C ARG A 335 0.30 -2.36 6.82
N LEU A 336 -0.59 -2.45 5.83
CA LEU A 336 -0.54 -1.62 4.63
C LEU A 336 -1.14 -0.23 4.89
N ASN A 337 -0.31 0.79 4.72
CA ASN A 337 -0.74 2.18 4.74
C ASN A 337 -1.03 2.64 3.31
N PRO A 338 -2.27 3.03 2.94
CA PRO A 338 -2.52 3.68 1.68
C PRO A 338 -1.72 4.98 1.61
N VAL A 339 -1.09 5.22 0.46
CA VAL A 339 -0.41 6.49 0.21
C VAL A 339 -1.40 7.55 -0.29
N GLY A 340 -2.37 7.10 -1.09
CA GLY A 340 -3.36 7.97 -1.70
C GLY A 340 -2.77 8.87 -2.79
N TYR A 341 -3.55 9.87 -3.20
CA TYR A 341 -3.04 10.89 -4.10
C TYR A 341 -2.04 11.78 -3.36
N GLN A 342 -0.89 11.99 -3.98
CA GLN A 342 0.18 12.86 -3.48
C GLN A 342 0.62 13.83 -4.59
N PRO A 343 1.22 14.99 -4.24
CA PRO A 343 1.87 15.85 -5.20
C PRO A 343 2.79 15.08 -6.16
N PHE A 344 2.92 15.57 -7.39
CA PHE A 344 3.65 14.90 -8.48
C PHE A 344 3.04 13.56 -8.94
N MET A 345 1.90 13.13 -8.38
CA MET A 345 1.01 12.09 -8.93
C MET A 345 1.61 10.68 -9.11
N ARG A 346 2.90 10.46 -8.85
CA ARG A 346 3.53 9.16 -9.04
C ARG A 346 2.95 8.09 -8.11
N CYS A 347 2.69 8.44 -6.85
CA CYS A 347 2.02 7.55 -5.90
C CYS A 347 0.61 7.17 -6.39
N ALA A 348 -0.09 8.10 -7.03
CA ALA A 348 -1.42 7.87 -7.58
C ALA A 348 -1.38 6.89 -8.76
N LYS A 349 -0.46 7.12 -9.71
CA LYS A 349 -0.23 6.27 -10.90
C LYS A 349 0.19 4.84 -10.56
N GLN A 350 0.81 4.65 -9.40
CA GLN A 350 1.26 3.33 -8.93
C GLN A 350 0.27 2.66 -7.98
N SER A 351 -0.89 3.27 -7.71
CA SER A 351 -1.88 2.75 -6.74
C SER A 351 -1.24 2.36 -5.41
N ALA A 352 -0.43 3.28 -4.86
CA ALA A 352 0.61 2.97 -3.89
C ALA A 352 0.11 2.70 -2.45
N TYR A 353 0.69 1.68 -1.86
CA TYR A 353 0.62 1.33 -0.45
C TYR A 353 2.02 1.16 0.12
N LEU A 354 2.16 1.35 1.43
CA LEU A 354 3.43 1.25 2.12
C LEU A 354 3.35 0.36 3.36
N VAL A 355 4.33 -0.52 3.52
CA VAL A 355 4.64 -1.15 4.81
C VAL A 355 5.86 -0.46 5.37
N GLU A 356 5.72 0.21 6.51
CA GLU A 356 6.85 0.75 7.26
C GLU A 356 7.50 -0.38 8.07
N THR A 357 8.82 -0.51 7.94
CA THR A 357 9.57 -1.62 8.53
C THR A 357 10.70 -1.14 9.43
N GLY A 358 11.18 -2.00 10.32
CA GLY A 358 12.38 -1.78 11.12
C GLY A 358 13.50 -2.74 10.70
N HIS A 359 14.67 -2.60 11.30
CA HIS A 359 15.74 -3.59 11.15
C HIS A 359 15.83 -4.49 12.40
N PRO A 360 15.93 -5.83 12.25
CA PRO A 360 15.87 -6.60 11.01
C PRO A 360 14.42 -6.91 10.60
N TYR A 361 14.07 -6.66 9.34
CA TYR A 361 12.82 -7.10 8.71
C TYR A 361 13.13 -7.70 7.35
N ASP A 362 12.42 -8.75 6.98
CA ASP A 362 12.51 -9.41 5.68
C ASP A 362 11.11 -9.85 5.25
N LEU A 363 10.68 -9.41 4.07
CA LEU A 363 9.36 -9.71 3.54
C LEU A 363 9.14 -11.21 3.32
N PHE A 364 10.19 -11.97 2.94
CA PHE A 364 10.10 -13.43 2.81
C PHE A 364 9.87 -14.15 4.15
N GLN A 365 10.04 -13.46 5.28
CA GLN A 365 9.83 -13.99 6.62
C GLN A 365 8.55 -13.45 7.27
N ASP A 366 7.78 -12.61 6.55
CA ASP A 366 6.52 -12.08 7.03
C ASP A 366 5.35 -12.97 6.58
N PRO A 367 4.71 -13.73 7.50
CA PRO A 367 3.67 -14.68 7.16
C PRO A 367 2.38 -14.02 6.65
N SER A 368 2.31 -12.69 6.66
CA SER A 368 1.17 -11.95 6.14
C SER A 368 1.09 -12.01 4.62
N PHE A 369 2.22 -12.21 3.96
CA PHE A 369 2.34 -12.21 2.51
C PHE A 369 2.44 -13.65 1.99
N GLY A 370 1.94 -13.82 0.76
CA GLY A 370 2.24 -14.99 -0.05
C GLY A 370 3.17 -14.60 -1.18
N GLU A 371 3.91 -15.56 -1.69
CA GLU A 371 4.85 -15.39 -2.79
C GLU A 371 4.51 -16.32 -3.95
N ILE A 372 4.67 -15.81 -5.17
CA ILE A 372 4.81 -16.61 -6.37
C ILE A 372 6.09 -16.21 -7.10
N LYS A 373 6.80 -17.20 -7.65
CA LYS A 373 7.92 -16.97 -8.57
C LYS A 373 7.48 -17.29 -9.99
N PHE A 374 8.15 -16.71 -10.97
CA PHE A 374 7.93 -17.04 -12.36
C PHE A 374 9.21 -16.92 -13.17
N ARG A 375 9.34 -17.72 -14.23
CA ARG A 375 10.48 -17.65 -15.14
C ARG A 375 10.43 -16.37 -15.97
N LEU A 376 11.52 -15.61 -15.91
CA LEU A 376 11.73 -14.47 -16.78
C LEU A 376 12.08 -14.95 -18.19
N ASP A 377 11.45 -14.35 -19.19
CA ASP A 377 11.89 -14.42 -20.57
C ASP A 377 11.61 -13.10 -21.30
N GLU A 378 12.25 -12.92 -22.45
CA GLU A 378 12.16 -11.68 -23.21
C GLU A 378 10.73 -11.39 -23.68
N LYS A 379 9.97 -12.43 -24.02
CA LYS A 379 8.60 -12.26 -24.53
C LYS A 379 7.68 -11.70 -23.45
N LEU A 380 7.77 -12.22 -22.22
CA LEU A 380 7.04 -11.70 -21.08
C LEU A 380 7.47 -10.27 -20.78
N CYS A 381 8.78 -10.02 -20.65
CA CYS A 381 9.28 -8.71 -20.26
C CYS A 381 8.90 -7.63 -21.29
N GLN A 382 9.04 -7.92 -22.58
CA GLN A 382 8.64 -7.03 -23.68
C GLN A 382 7.12 -6.84 -23.77
N ARG A 383 6.32 -7.85 -23.41
CA ARG A 383 4.87 -7.71 -23.36
C ARG A 383 4.46 -6.76 -22.24
N VAL A 384 4.93 -7.00 -21.02
CA VAL A 384 4.62 -6.17 -19.85
C VAL A 384 5.07 -4.74 -20.08
N TYR A 385 6.30 -4.53 -20.56
CA TYR A 385 6.83 -3.20 -20.87
C TYR A 385 5.94 -2.40 -21.84
N ARG A 386 5.48 -3.04 -22.93
CA ARG A 386 4.59 -2.40 -23.91
C ARG A 386 3.18 -2.16 -23.37
N GLU A 387 2.60 -3.11 -22.64
CA GLU A 387 1.28 -2.93 -22.01
C GLU A 387 1.27 -1.82 -20.96
N MET A 388 2.43 -1.51 -20.37
CA MET A 388 2.62 -0.44 -19.40
C MET A 388 3.08 0.88 -20.04
N GLU A 389 2.93 0.98 -21.37
CA GLU A 389 3.31 2.14 -22.19
C GLU A 389 4.74 2.60 -21.90
N GLU A 390 5.68 1.65 -21.87
CA GLU A 390 7.10 1.95 -21.70
C GLU A 390 7.41 2.65 -20.35
N GLY A 391 6.54 2.44 -19.36
CA GLY A 391 6.62 3.03 -18.02
C GLY A 391 5.74 4.27 -17.82
N ARG A 392 5.12 4.82 -18.88
CA ARG A 392 4.26 6.03 -18.77
C ARG A 392 3.05 5.84 -17.87
N LEU A 393 2.56 4.61 -17.70
CA LEU A 393 1.43 4.32 -16.81
C LEU A 393 1.80 4.38 -15.32
N VAL A 394 3.08 4.18 -14.96
CA VAL A 394 3.57 4.19 -13.57
C VAL A 394 4.47 5.39 -13.24
N TYR A 395 4.89 6.12 -14.27
CA TYR A 395 5.65 7.37 -14.17
C TYR A 395 4.89 8.48 -14.91
N PRO A 396 4.26 9.42 -14.19
CA PRO A 396 3.59 10.53 -14.83
C PRO A 396 4.61 11.40 -15.57
N ILE A 397 4.41 11.59 -16.88
CA ILE A 397 5.30 12.43 -17.69
C ILE A 397 5.34 13.88 -17.18
N GLU A 398 4.24 14.30 -16.56
CA GLU A 398 4.07 15.61 -15.92
C GLU A 398 5.01 15.86 -14.73
N SER A 399 5.80 14.84 -14.33
CA SER A 399 6.73 14.91 -13.20
C SER A 399 8.21 14.78 -13.57
N PHE A 400 8.54 14.63 -14.86
CA PHE A 400 9.93 14.70 -15.31
C PHE A 400 10.39 16.15 -15.32
N GLY A 401 11.61 16.39 -14.83
CA GLY A 401 12.24 17.70 -14.82
C GLY A 401 12.75 18.10 -13.43
N PRO A 402 12.59 19.37 -13.01
CA PRO A 402 13.36 19.93 -11.89
C PRO A 402 13.16 19.26 -10.52
N PHE A 403 12.07 18.50 -10.32
CA PHE A 403 11.85 17.74 -9.07
C PHE A 403 12.76 16.50 -8.97
N GLU A 404 13.01 15.78 -10.06
CA GLU A 404 13.94 14.63 -10.04
C GLU A 404 15.38 15.12 -9.82
N ASP A 405 15.73 16.28 -10.38
CA ASP A 405 17.03 16.94 -10.13
C ASP A 405 17.19 17.32 -8.65
N ALA A 406 16.13 17.78 -7.99
CA ALA A 406 16.12 18.04 -6.55
C ALA A 406 16.40 16.75 -5.75
N VAL A 407 15.74 15.65 -6.11
CA VAL A 407 15.94 14.35 -5.44
C VAL A 407 17.35 13.80 -5.67
N GLU A 408 17.88 13.89 -6.89
CA GLU A 408 19.26 13.49 -7.20
C GLU A 408 20.28 14.36 -6.46
N THR A 409 20.01 15.65 -6.32
CA THR A 409 20.85 16.58 -5.54
C THR A 409 20.91 16.15 -4.08
N ILE A 410 19.77 15.81 -3.46
CA ILE A 410 19.73 15.29 -2.08
C ILE A 410 20.51 13.97 -1.96
N LYS A 411 20.28 13.00 -2.86
CA LYS A 411 20.94 11.69 -2.82
C LYS A 411 22.47 11.77 -2.92
N ARG A 412 22.98 12.76 -3.66
CA ARG A 412 24.42 13.01 -3.83
C ARG A 412 24.99 13.89 -2.72
N CYS A 413 24.13 14.53 -1.93
CA CYS A 413 24.54 15.48 -0.93
C CYS A 413 25.33 14.82 0.21
N LYS A 414 26.29 15.60 0.72
CA LYS A 414 27.13 15.25 1.89
C LYS A 414 27.06 16.31 2.98
N VAL A 415 26.29 17.37 2.76
CA VAL A 415 26.17 18.51 3.66
C VAL A 415 24.70 18.80 3.88
N PHE A 416 24.19 18.45 5.05
CA PHE A 416 22.78 18.65 5.40
C PHE A 416 22.62 19.79 6.42
N SER A 417 21.42 20.32 6.51
CA SER A 417 21.08 21.38 7.46
C SER A 417 20.93 20.82 8.88
N ARG A 418 21.25 21.68 9.86
CA ARG A 418 21.06 21.41 11.29
C ARG A 418 19.60 21.11 11.61
N LEU A 419 18.68 21.84 10.98
CA LEU A 419 17.25 21.64 11.15
C LEU A 419 16.83 20.23 10.74
N ALA A 420 17.22 19.76 9.55
CA ALA A 420 16.86 18.42 9.10
C ALA A 420 17.42 17.32 10.01
N PHE A 421 18.64 17.51 10.53
CA PHE A 421 19.25 16.60 11.49
C PHE A 421 18.45 16.52 12.80
N GLU A 422 18.12 17.66 13.40
CA GLU A 422 17.39 17.74 14.68
C GLU A 422 15.96 17.19 14.57
N GLU A 423 15.25 17.52 13.50
CA GLU A 423 13.91 16.96 13.21
C GLU A 423 13.98 15.45 12.99
N SER A 424 15.05 14.95 12.34
CA SER A 424 15.25 13.52 12.14
C SER A 424 15.54 12.77 13.44
N LEU A 425 16.30 13.36 14.36
CA LEU A 425 16.50 12.79 15.70
C LEU A 425 15.19 12.70 16.45
N ARG A 426 14.38 13.77 16.44
CA ARG A 426 13.07 13.81 17.10
C ARG A 426 12.10 12.78 16.52
N ALA A 427 12.01 12.69 15.20
CA ALA A 427 11.16 11.73 14.52
C ALA A 427 11.52 10.26 14.83
N ARG A 428 12.74 10.00 15.29
CA ARG A 428 13.25 8.67 15.62
C ARG A 428 13.43 8.43 17.12
N GLY A 429 13.22 9.43 17.98
CA GLY A 429 13.48 9.33 19.42
C GLY A 429 14.96 9.11 19.74
N LEU A 430 15.87 9.74 18.98
CA LEU A 430 17.33 9.56 19.07
C LEU A 430 18.05 10.81 19.61
N GLU A 431 17.34 11.78 20.17
CA GLU A 431 17.89 13.08 20.58
C GLU A 431 19.06 12.94 21.56
N GLU A 432 18.96 12.02 22.51
CA GLU A 432 20.01 11.77 23.50
C GLU A 432 21.31 11.22 22.89
N GLN A 433 21.24 10.66 21.68
CA GLN A 433 22.39 10.10 20.95
C GLN A 433 22.89 11.05 19.85
N GLY A 434 22.38 12.29 19.78
CA GLY A 434 22.65 13.23 18.69
C GLY A 434 24.14 13.46 18.44
N ASP A 435 24.93 13.74 19.47
CA ASP A 435 26.37 14.00 19.35
C ASP A 435 27.15 12.77 18.83
N GLU A 436 26.81 11.58 19.32
CA GLU A 436 27.40 10.31 18.86
C GLU A 436 27.09 10.08 17.38
N LEU A 437 25.81 10.21 17.01
CA LEU A 437 25.34 9.96 15.66
C LEU A 437 25.88 10.98 14.66
N GLU A 438 26.01 12.25 15.04
CA GLU A 438 26.67 13.26 14.21
C GLU A 438 28.15 12.96 13.98
N ALA A 439 28.87 12.49 15.01
CA ALA A 439 30.26 12.07 14.87
C ALA A 439 30.39 10.89 13.89
N LEU A 440 29.52 9.88 14.00
CA LEU A 440 29.47 8.74 13.08
C LEU A 440 29.12 9.16 11.64
N LEU A 441 28.19 10.10 11.45
CA LEU A 441 27.91 10.67 10.13
C LEU A 441 29.15 11.35 9.53
N ARG A 442 29.91 12.07 10.36
CA ARG A 442 31.16 12.74 9.95
C ARG A 442 32.22 11.77 9.51
N GLU A 443 32.35 10.62 10.17
CA GLU A 443 33.23 9.53 9.74
C GLU A 443 32.82 8.95 8.37
N GLN A 444 31.54 9.02 8.02
CA GLN A 444 31.03 8.66 6.68
C GLN A 444 31.12 9.80 5.65
N GLY A 445 31.78 10.92 6.01
CA GLY A 445 31.94 12.09 5.16
C GLY A 445 30.67 12.92 5.02
N ILE A 446 29.71 12.79 5.94
CA ILE A 446 28.48 13.60 5.98
C ILE A 446 28.64 14.66 7.07
N SER A 447 28.39 15.93 6.73
CA SER A 447 28.43 17.05 7.68
C SER A 447 27.08 17.71 7.85
N VAL A 448 26.86 18.28 9.05
CA VAL A 448 25.65 19.01 9.41
C VAL A 448 26.03 20.46 9.68
N THR A 449 25.38 21.41 8.99
CA THR A 449 25.73 22.83 9.04
C THR A 449 24.53 23.72 9.39
N GLY A 450 24.78 24.96 9.82
CA GLY A 450 23.72 25.93 10.09
C GLY A 450 23.13 26.61 8.84
N ALA A 451 23.60 26.28 7.64
CA ALA A 451 23.10 26.85 6.39
C ALA A 451 21.75 26.22 5.99
N THR A 452 21.05 26.87 5.07
CA THR A 452 19.89 26.26 4.38
C THR A 452 20.35 25.00 3.64
N GLY A 453 19.47 23.99 3.56
CA GLY A 453 19.72 22.71 2.90
C GLY A 453 20.18 22.83 1.45
N PRO A 454 20.52 21.70 0.79
CA PRO A 454 21.20 21.69 -0.50
C PRO A 454 20.38 22.18 -1.69
N LEU A 455 19.09 22.46 -1.49
CA LEU A 455 18.16 22.87 -2.53
C LEU A 455 17.78 24.35 -2.37
N ASP A 456 17.93 25.11 -3.45
CA ASP A 456 17.66 26.55 -3.47
C ASP A 456 16.20 26.89 -3.84
N GLN A 457 15.88 28.18 -3.75
CA GLN A 457 14.56 28.72 -4.06
C GLN A 457 14.30 28.78 -5.58
N GLU A 458 15.33 28.97 -6.40
CA GLU A 458 15.19 29.07 -7.85
C GLU A 458 14.65 27.76 -8.43
N LEU A 459 15.15 26.62 -7.93
CA LEU A 459 14.64 25.29 -8.29
C LEU A 459 13.19 25.08 -7.83
N ALA A 460 12.81 25.58 -6.64
CA ALA A 460 11.43 25.51 -6.16
C ALA A 460 10.46 26.33 -7.04
N ASP A 461 10.89 27.52 -7.47
CA ASP A 461 10.12 28.38 -8.37
C ASP A 461 9.99 27.74 -9.77
N GLU A 462 11.03 27.05 -10.22
CA GLU A 462 11.02 26.26 -11.45
C GLU A 462 9.99 25.13 -11.40
N VAL A 463 10.03 24.31 -10.33
CA VAL A 463 9.07 23.22 -10.11
C VAL A 463 7.64 23.74 -10.05
N ASN A 464 7.38 24.82 -9.30
CA ASN A 464 6.05 25.43 -9.21
C ASN A 464 5.50 25.76 -10.59
N ARG A 465 6.29 26.46 -11.40
CA ARG A 465 5.85 26.93 -12.73
C ARG A 465 5.55 25.75 -13.66
N ASP A 466 6.43 24.76 -13.71
CA ASP A 466 6.33 23.66 -14.64
C ASP A 466 5.25 22.66 -14.22
N PHE A 467 5.15 22.37 -12.92
CA PHE A 467 4.12 21.49 -12.38
C PHE A 467 2.72 22.09 -12.56
N TRP A 468 2.50 23.36 -12.23
CA TRP A 468 1.19 24.00 -12.42
C TRP A 468 0.74 24.01 -13.89
N LYS A 469 1.68 24.17 -14.82
CA LYS A 469 1.40 24.06 -16.26
C LYS A 469 0.89 22.67 -16.60
N ALA A 470 1.55 21.63 -16.10
CA ALA A 470 1.19 20.24 -16.35
C ALA A 470 -0.13 19.84 -15.66
N TYR A 471 -0.30 20.19 -14.37
CA TYR A 471 -1.50 19.90 -13.58
C TYR A 471 -2.77 20.49 -14.22
N ARG A 472 -2.73 21.76 -14.65
CA ARG A 472 -3.89 22.42 -15.30
C ARG A 472 -4.32 21.75 -16.61
N SER A 473 -3.44 21.02 -17.27
CA SER A 473 -3.76 20.23 -18.47
C SER A 473 -4.13 18.77 -18.18
N SER A 474 -4.03 18.36 -16.91
CA SER A 474 -4.29 16.98 -16.51
C SER A 474 -5.77 16.77 -16.14
N PRO A 475 -6.30 15.54 -16.25
CA PRO A 475 -7.65 15.21 -15.76
C PRO A 475 -7.87 15.51 -14.28
N PHE A 476 -6.79 15.66 -13.49
CA PHE A 476 -6.87 15.92 -12.06
C PHE A 476 -7.33 17.35 -11.73
N ALA A 477 -7.14 18.31 -12.65
CA ALA A 477 -7.54 19.70 -12.42
C ALA A 477 -9.06 19.89 -12.34
N GLU A 478 -9.84 18.99 -12.95
CA GLU A 478 -11.31 19.02 -12.95
C GLU A 478 -11.90 18.14 -11.82
N MET A 479 -11.07 17.46 -11.02
CA MET A 479 -11.54 16.55 -9.99
C MET A 479 -11.97 17.29 -8.73
N GLU A 480 -13.25 17.14 -8.34
CA GLU A 480 -13.74 17.63 -7.05
C GLU A 480 -13.15 16.80 -5.89
N ALA A 481 -12.86 17.49 -4.78
CA ALA A 481 -12.52 16.86 -3.50
C ALA A 481 -13.81 16.49 -2.76
N LYS A 482 -14.23 15.22 -2.86
CA LYS A 482 -15.41 14.71 -2.17
C LYS A 482 -14.98 14.14 -0.82
N VAL A 483 -15.51 14.69 0.26
CA VAL A 483 -15.27 14.19 1.62
C VAL A 483 -16.24 13.04 1.89
N ARG A 484 -15.73 11.92 2.41
CA ARG A 484 -16.58 10.84 2.88
C ARG A 484 -17.52 11.36 3.98
N PRO A 485 -18.85 11.21 3.87
CA PRO A 485 -19.76 11.63 4.92
C PRO A 485 -19.38 10.92 6.23
N MET A 486 -19.05 11.67 7.27
CA MET A 486 -18.93 11.08 8.61
C MET A 486 -20.32 10.67 9.08
N LEU A 487 -20.46 9.42 9.51
CA LEU A 487 -21.64 8.99 10.26
C LEU A 487 -21.64 9.72 11.60
N CYS A 488 -22.41 10.80 11.71
CA CYS A 488 -22.87 11.28 13.00
C CYS A 488 -24.02 10.37 13.43
N ILE A 489 -23.75 9.45 14.36
CA ILE A 489 -24.78 8.61 14.99
C ILE A 489 -25.29 9.32 16.24
#